data_AF-A0A7J6QNR0-F1
#
_entry.id   AF-A0A7J6QNR0-F1
#
_cell.length_a   1.000
_cell.length_b   1.000
_cell.length_c   1.000
_cell.angle_alpha   90.00
_cell.angle_beta   90.00
_cell.angle_gamma   90.00
#
_symmetry.space_group_name_H-M   'P 1'
#
loop_
_entity.id
_entity.type
_entity.pdbx_description
1 polymer ?
#
loop_
_entity_poly.entity_id
_entity_poly.type
_entity_poly.pdbx_seq_one_letter_code
_entity_poly.pdbx_strand_id
1 'polypeptide(L)'
;ARKDLGPTIKHLVIDEADLMLSYGYEDDIKGVLGYLDRYQCMLLSATLNDDVETLKGLCLHKPVIVKLEDAESGAAGGEGHLKQFYLPLRPDEKYLVVYGLLKLKLLVGKTLIFAKDIDSAYRYKLLLDKFSMGSVAVLNYELPFLSRNQII
;
A
#
# COMPACT_ATOMS: atom_id res chain seq x y z
N ALA A 1 -24.33 2.48 -20.87
CA ALA A 1 -23.90 1.78 -19.66
C ALA A 1 -24.98 0.79 -19.23
N ARG A 2 -24.59 -0.43 -18.88
CA ARG A 2 -25.47 -1.59 -18.64
C ARG A 2 -26.16 -1.45 -17.27
N LYS A 3 -27.49 -1.23 -17.27
CA LYS A 3 -28.34 -0.99 -16.06
C LYS A 3 -28.74 -2.28 -15.32
N ASP A 4 -28.12 -3.39 -15.65
CA ASP A 4 -28.49 -4.76 -15.27
C ASP A 4 -27.67 -5.32 -14.09
N LEU A 5 -26.62 -4.64 -13.62
CA LEU A 5 -25.85 -5.09 -12.46
C LEU A 5 -26.60 -4.94 -11.13
N GLY A 6 -27.37 -3.86 -10.97
CA GLY A 6 -28.03 -3.46 -9.72
C GLY A 6 -28.81 -4.56 -8.98
N PRO A 7 -29.69 -5.33 -9.65
CA PRO A 7 -30.52 -6.33 -8.96
C PRO A 7 -29.76 -7.63 -8.59
N THR A 8 -28.55 -7.84 -9.10
CA THR A 8 -27.80 -9.10 -8.89
C THR A 8 -26.71 -8.98 -7.81
N ILE A 9 -26.19 -7.78 -7.58
CA ILE A 9 -25.14 -7.53 -6.58
C ILE A 9 -25.75 -7.44 -5.20
N LYS A 10 -25.34 -8.34 -4.31
CA LYS A 10 -25.80 -8.39 -2.91
C LYS A 10 -24.79 -7.82 -1.92
N HIS A 11 -23.51 -7.80 -2.28
CA HIS A 11 -22.42 -7.41 -1.39
C HIS A 11 -21.49 -6.43 -2.11
N LEU A 12 -21.19 -5.33 -1.45
CA LEU A 12 -20.18 -4.36 -1.84
C LEU A 12 -19.08 -4.36 -0.77
N VAL A 13 -17.84 -4.60 -1.17
CA VAL A 13 -16.67 -4.52 -0.30
C VAL A 13 -15.77 -3.42 -0.83
N ILE A 14 -15.55 -2.40 -0.01
CA ILE A 14 -14.60 -1.31 -0.28
C ILE A 14 -13.38 -1.60 0.58
N ASP A 15 -12.29 -2.01 -0.06
CA ASP A 15 -11.02 -2.29 0.58
C ASP A 15 -10.05 -1.12 0.37
N GLU A 16 -9.16 -0.86 1.33
CA GLU A 16 -8.24 0.29 1.35
C GLU A 16 -8.96 1.63 1.11
N ALA A 17 -10.02 1.87 1.89
CA ALA A 17 -10.92 3.01 1.67
C ALA A 17 -10.24 4.38 1.85
N ASP A 18 -9.25 4.49 2.74
CA ASP A 18 -8.43 5.69 2.92
C ASP A 18 -7.63 6.03 1.65
N LEU A 19 -7.07 5.01 0.99
CA LEU A 19 -6.34 5.17 -0.26
C LEU A 19 -7.26 5.64 -1.40
N MET A 20 -8.45 5.03 -1.53
CA MET A 20 -9.43 5.43 -2.54
C MET A 20 -9.81 6.91 -2.45
N LEU A 21 -9.97 7.43 -1.23
CA LEU A 21 -10.27 8.85 -1.01
C LEU A 21 -9.06 9.74 -1.26
N SER A 22 -7.87 9.33 -0.83
CA SER A 22 -6.64 10.11 -1.04
C SER A 22 -6.33 10.32 -2.53
N TYR A 23 -6.78 9.42 -3.39
CA TYR A 23 -6.68 9.53 -4.85
C TYR A 23 -7.85 10.27 -5.52
N GLY A 24 -8.86 10.68 -4.75
CA GLY A 24 -9.98 11.48 -5.25
C GLY A 24 -11.06 10.68 -5.97
N TYR A 25 -11.20 9.37 -5.72
CA TYR A 25 -12.19 8.51 -6.39
C TYR A 25 -13.61 8.61 -5.81
N GLU A 26 -13.94 9.67 -5.07
CA GLU A 26 -15.23 9.81 -4.39
C GLU A 26 -16.42 9.81 -5.38
N ASP A 27 -16.29 10.55 -6.49
CA ASP A 27 -17.34 10.65 -7.49
C ASP A 27 -17.55 9.34 -8.25
N ASP A 28 -16.48 8.57 -8.47
CA ASP A 28 -16.57 7.24 -9.08
C ASP A 28 -17.30 6.27 -8.15
N ILE A 29 -17.02 6.32 -6.84
CA ILE A 29 -17.74 5.52 -5.83
C ILE A 29 -19.22 5.89 -5.83
N LYS A 30 -19.57 7.20 -5.79
CA LYS A 30 -20.96 7.67 -5.90
C LYS A 30 -21.63 7.16 -7.17
N GLY A 31 -20.91 7.19 -8.29
CA GLY A 31 -21.36 6.68 -9.57
C GLY A 31 -21.73 5.20 -9.50
N VAL A 32 -20.86 4.36 -8.92
CA VAL A 32 -21.11 2.92 -8.74
C VAL A 32 -22.29 2.69 -7.80
N LEU A 33 -22.35 3.38 -6.65
CA LEU A 33 -23.45 3.25 -5.69
C LEU A 33 -24.81 3.60 -6.32
N GLY A 34 -24.85 4.55 -7.25
CA GLY A 34 -26.06 4.92 -7.99
C GLY A 34 -26.64 3.81 -8.87
N TYR A 35 -25.89 2.74 -9.15
CA TYR A 35 -26.39 1.56 -9.86
C TYR A 35 -26.84 0.43 -8.92
N LEU A 36 -26.63 0.54 -7.61
CA LEU A 36 -26.91 -0.51 -6.63
C LEU A 36 -28.16 -0.17 -5.81
N ASP A 37 -29.14 -1.08 -5.79
CA ASP A 37 -30.40 -0.86 -5.07
C ASP A 37 -30.35 -1.40 -3.63
N ARG A 38 -30.11 -2.71 -3.48
CA ARG A 38 -30.12 -3.41 -2.18
C ARG A 38 -28.85 -4.23 -2.03
N TYR A 39 -27.90 -3.70 -1.26
CA TYR A 39 -26.61 -4.31 -1.02
C TYR A 39 -26.24 -4.25 0.47
N GLN A 40 -25.46 -5.22 0.92
CA GLN A 40 -24.71 -5.16 2.16
C GLN A 40 -23.33 -4.57 1.86
N CYS A 41 -22.96 -3.49 2.54
CA CYS A 41 -21.66 -2.86 2.35
C CYS A 41 -20.71 -3.18 3.52
N MET A 42 -19.46 -3.49 3.18
CA MET A 42 -18.34 -3.60 4.11
C MET A 42 -17.29 -2.60 3.67
N LEU A 43 -16.80 -1.79 4.62
CA LEU A 43 -15.72 -0.83 4.40
C LEU A 43 -14.54 -1.26 5.27
N LEU A 44 -13.42 -1.56 4.62
CA LEU A 44 -12.16 -1.99 5.22
C LEU A 44 -11.13 -0.88 4.96
N SER A 45 -10.43 -0.47 6.02
CA SER A 45 -9.42 0.58 5.95
C SER A 45 -8.39 0.35 7.05
N ALA A 46 -7.11 0.46 6.71
CA ALA A 46 -6.02 0.35 7.69
C ALA A 46 -6.01 1.55 8.65
N THR A 47 -6.45 2.73 8.17
CA THR A 47 -6.57 3.93 8.99
C THR A 47 -8.02 4.45 9.01
N LEU A 48 -8.41 5.06 10.13
CA LEU A 48 -9.67 5.77 10.26
C LEU A 48 -9.36 7.26 10.39
N ASN A 49 -9.25 7.95 9.27
CA ASN A 49 -9.18 9.42 9.20
C ASN A 49 -10.57 10.03 8.96
N ASP A 50 -10.67 11.36 9.03
CA ASP A 50 -11.92 12.09 8.81
C ASP A 50 -12.49 11.86 7.40
N ASP A 51 -11.62 11.64 6.41
CA ASP A 51 -12.02 11.33 5.04
C ASP A 51 -12.83 10.01 5.00
N VAL A 52 -12.38 8.97 5.69
CA VAL A 52 -13.09 7.68 5.79
C VAL A 52 -14.46 7.85 6.47
N GLU A 53 -14.63 8.82 7.38
CA GLU A 53 -15.96 9.12 7.95
C GLU A 53 -16.96 9.61 6.90
N THR A 54 -16.50 10.38 5.92
CA THR A 54 -17.32 10.85 4.79
C THR A 54 -17.79 9.67 3.93
N LEU A 55 -16.91 8.71 3.64
CA LEU A 55 -17.30 7.48 2.92
C LEU A 55 -18.28 6.60 3.71
N LYS A 56 -18.13 6.51 5.03
CA LYS A 56 -19.08 5.77 5.88
C LYS A 56 -20.49 6.33 5.71
N GLY A 57 -20.65 7.65 5.73
CA GLY A 57 -21.95 8.32 5.57
C GLY A 57 -22.57 8.09 4.19
N LEU A 58 -21.74 7.91 3.15
CA LEU A 58 -22.17 7.70 1.79
C LEU A 58 -22.60 6.24 1.51
N CYS A 59 -21.81 5.27 1.98
CA CYS A 59 -21.93 3.88 1.54
C CYS A 59 -22.63 2.96 2.57
N LEU A 60 -22.64 3.34 3.86
CA LEU A 60 -23.06 2.46 4.94
C LEU A 60 -24.39 2.91 5.54
N HIS A 61 -25.30 1.94 5.74
CA HIS A 61 -26.55 2.17 6.47
C HIS A 61 -26.47 1.51 7.86
N LYS A 62 -26.37 2.32 8.92
CA LYS A 62 -26.24 1.87 10.33
C LYS A 62 -25.12 0.83 10.52
N PRO A 63 -23.85 1.16 10.19
CA PRO A 63 -22.76 0.21 10.27
C PRO A 63 -22.44 -0.19 11.71
N VAL A 64 -22.01 -1.43 11.89
CA VAL A 64 -21.27 -1.85 13.09
C VAL A 64 -19.80 -1.47 12.86
N ILE A 65 -19.26 -0.63 13.73
CA ILE A 65 -17.86 -0.19 13.65
C ILE A 65 -17.02 -1.13 14.51
N VAL A 66 -16.08 -1.83 13.89
CA VAL A 66 -15.08 -2.64 14.58
C VAL A 66 -13.76 -1.87 14.50
N LYS A 67 -13.27 -1.37 15.64
CA LYS A 67 -11.94 -0.78 15.76
C LYS A 67 -11.05 -1.78 16.50
N LEU A 68 -9.93 -2.12 15.91
CA LEU A 68 -8.85 -2.82 16.60
C LEU A 68 -8.01 -1.73 17.26
N GLU A 69 -8.20 -1.54 18.56
CA GLU A 69 -7.30 -0.69 19.35
C GLU A 69 -6.04 -1.50 19.63
N ASP A 70 -4.91 -1.07 19.11
CA ASP A 70 -3.63 -1.66 19.48
C ASP A 70 -3.40 -1.40 20.97
N ALA A 71 -3.24 -2.46 21.77
CA ALA A 71 -2.95 -2.39 23.20
C ALA A 71 -1.60 -1.73 23.54
N GLU A 72 -0.89 -1.19 22.54
CA GLU A 72 0.33 -0.43 22.68
C GLU A 72 0.33 0.77 21.71
N SER A 73 -0.56 1.73 21.95
CA SER A 73 -0.48 3.06 21.34
C SER A 73 0.71 3.86 21.90
N GLY A 74 1.92 3.30 21.75
CA GLY A 74 3.20 3.93 22.07
C GLY A 74 4.13 4.07 20.87
N ALA A 75 3.79 3.51 19.69
CA ALA A 75 4.71 3.45 18.56
C ALA A 75 4.24 4.12 17.25
N ALA A 76 2.98 4.56 17.14
CA ALA A 76 2.45 5.12 15.88
C ALA A 76 2.25 6.65 15.90
N GLY A 77 2.51 7.31 17.04
CA GLY A 77 2.41 8.77 17.23
C GLY A 77 3.73 9.43 17.63
N GLY A 78 4.86 8.80 17.33
CA GLY A 78 6.19 9.33 17.66
C GLY A 78 6.57 10.49 16.75
N GLU A 79 6.20 11.71 17.14
CA GLU A 79 6.86 12.92 16.65
C GLU A 79 8.40 12.75 16.79
N GLY A 80 9.12 12.77 15.66
CA GLY A 80 10.48 13.33 15.64
C GLY A 80 11.69 12.41 15.46
N HIS A 81 11.56 11.12 15.12
CA HIS A 81 12.75 10.26 14.90
C HIS A 81 13.04 9.87 13.45
N LEU A 82 12.11 10.13 12.51
CA LEU A 82 12.34 9.85 11.09
C LEU A 82 13.19 10.96 10.45
N LYS A 83 14.43 10.64 10.10
CA LYS A 83 15.28 11.51 9.28
C LYS A 83 15.06 11.21 7.81
N GLN A 84 14.64 12.23 7.05
CA GLN A 84 14.42 12.12 5.61
C GLN A 84 15.51 12.88 4.85
N PHE A 85 15.99 12.28 3.77
CA PHE A 85 17.03 12.86 2.92
C PHE A 85 16.60 12.72 1.46
N TYR A 86 17.03 13.67 0.63
CA TYR A 86 16.84 13.60 -0.82
C TYR A 86 18.19 13.74 -1.52
N LEU A 87 18.35 13.01 -2.63
CA LEU A 87 19.56 13.06 -3.46
C LEU A 87 19.13 13.12 -4.93
N PRO A 88 19.34 14.25 -5.64
CA PRO A 88 19.03 14.34 -7.06
C PRO A 88 20.04 13.50 -7.85
N LEU A 89 19.53 12.57 -8.67
CA LEU A 89 20.34 11.65 -9.47
C LEU A 89 19.79 11.56 -10.88
N ARG A 90 20.65 11.25 -11.85
CA ARG A 90 20.19 10.77 -13.15
C ARG A 90 19.70 9.32 -13.03
N PRO A 91 18.76 8.85 -13.88
CA PRO A 91 18.20 7.50 -13.78
C PRO A 91 19.24 6.37 -13.86
N ASP A 92 20.33 6.58 -14.62
CA ASP A 92 21.44 5.65 -14.80
C ASP A 92 22.34 5.53 -13.55
N GLU A 93 22.37 6.56 -12.70
CA GLU A 93 23.23 6.60 -11.51
C GLU A 93 22.62 5.88 -10.30
N LYS A 94 21.28 5.72 -10.28
CA LYS A 94 20.53 5.23 -9.12
C LYS A 94 21.03 3.87 -8.61
N TYR A 95 21.36 2.96 -9.53
CA TYR A 95 21.86 1.62 -9.20
C TYR A 95 23.23 1.67 -8.51
N LEU A 96 24.15 2.46 -9.06
CA LEU A 96 25.50 2.60 -8.53
C LEU A 96 25.50 3.30 -7.17
N VAL A 97 24.66 4.33 -7.01
CA VAL A 97 24.54 5.05 -5.73
C VAL A 97 23.97 4.15 -4.65
N VAL A 98 22.89 3.41 -4.93
CA VAL A 98 22.34 2.44 -3.98
C VAL A 98 23.38 1.39 -3.59
N TYR A 99 24.12 0.85 -4.58
CA TYR A 99 25.22 -0.06 -4.31
C TYR A 99 26.29 0.58 -3.42
N GLY A 100 26.72 1.80 -3.70
CA GLY A 100 27.71 2.53 -2.90
C GLY A 100 27.24 2.77 -1.46
N LEU A 101 25.99 3.22 -1.27
CA LEU A 101 25.39 3.43 0.03
C LEU A 101 25.40 2.17 0.90
N LEU A 102 25.11 1.01 0.31
CA LEU A 102 25.13 -0.27 0.99
C LEU A 102 26.57 -0.78 1.20
N LYS A 103 27.40 -0.75 0.16
CA LYS A 103 28.76 -1.32 0.18
C LYS A 103 29.69 -0.59 1.13
N LEU A 104 29.58 0.75 1.17
CA LEU A 104 30.32 1.61 2.09
C LEU A 104 29.73 1.63 3.49
N LYS A 105 28.65 0.87 3.74
CA LYS A 105 27.93 0.79 5.02
C LYS A 105 27.42 2.16 5.51
N LEU A 106 27.01 3.02 4.58
CA LEU A 106 26.31 4.27 4.90
C LEU A 106 24.86 4.00 5.29
N LEU A 107 24.27 2.94 4.72
CA LEU A 107 23.02 2.34 5.17
C LEU A 107 23.36 1.04 5.92
N VAL A 108 23.00 0.98 7.20
CA VAL A 108 23.31 -0.16 8.09
C VAL A 108 22.01 -0.85 8.52
N GLY A 109 22.01 -2.17 8.49
CA GLY A 109 20.89 -3.00 8.92
C GLY A 109 19.99 -3.45 7.78
N LYS A 110 18.78 -3.91 8.14
CA LYS A 110 17.76 -4.34 7.18
C LYS A 110 17.30 -3.13 6.38
N THR A 111 17.43 -3.18 5.06
CA THR A 111 17.11 -2.08 4.15
C THR A 111 15.98 -2.50 3.22
N LEU A 112 14.92 -1.69 3.15
CA LEU A 112 13.83 -1.85 2.20
C LEU A 112 14.03 -0.88 1.03
N ILE A 113 14.01 -1.39 -0.20
CA ILE A 113 14.18 -0.59 -1.42
C ILE A 113 12.90 -0.67 -2.23
N PHE A 114 12.23 0.48 -2.40
CA PHE A 114 11.07 0.58 -3.28
C PHE A 114 11.51 0.80 -4.73
N ALA A 115 11.12 -0.13 -5.60
CA ALA A 115 11.33 -0.06 -7.03
C ALA A 115 10.05 0.37 -7.75
N LYS A 116 10.20 0.98 -8.92
CA LYS A 116 9.06 1.44 -9.75
C LYS A 116 8.25 0.26 -10.30
N ASP A 117 8.94 -0.78 -10.72
CA ASP A 117 8.39 -1.95 -11.40
C ASP A 117 9.20 -3.20 -11.04
N ILE A 118 8.65 -4.37 -11.42
CA ILE A 118 9.22 -5.69 -11.13
C ILE A 118 10.61 -5.83 -11.75
N ASP A 119 10.77 -5.39 -13.01
CA ASP A 119 12.05 -5.42 -13.73
C ASP A 119 13.15 -4.64 -12.99
N SER A 120 12.85 -3.43 -12.53
CA SER A 120 13.79 -2.61 -11.77
C SER A 120 14.15 -3.28 -10.44
N ALA A 121 13.20 -3.94 -9.77
CA ALA A 121 13.47 -4.69 -8.54
C ALA A 121 14.45 -5.84 -8.78
N TYR A 122 14.25 -6.62 -9.86
CA TYR A 122 15.20 -7.68 -10.22
C TYR A 122 16.54 -7.15 -10.70
N ARG A 123 16.61 -5.98 -11.36
CA ARG A 123 17.89 -5.32 -11.67
C ARG A 123 18.68 -5.00 -10.41
N TYR A 124 18.03 -4.47 -9.36
CA TYR A 124 18.67 -4.29 -8.06
C TYR A 124 19.16 -5.62 -7.48
N LYS A 125 18.32 -6.65 -7.48
CA LYS A 125 18.69 -7.98 -6.97
C LYS A 125 19.90 -8.55 -7.69
N LEU A 126 19.90 -8.56 -9.02
CA LEU A 126 21.02 -9.06 -9.82
C LEU A 126 22.31 -8.28 -9.59
N LEU A 127 22.22 -6.94 -9.45
CA LEU A 127 23.37 -6.10 -9.15
C LEU A 127 23.96 -6.45 -7.77
N LEU A 128 23.11 -6.47 -6.74
CA LEU A 128 23.54 -6.70 -5.37
C LEU A 128 24.06 -8.13 -5.15
N ASP A 129 23.39 -9.13 -5.75
CA ASP A 129 23.83 -10.54 -5.72
C ASP A 129 25.20 -10.69 -6.39
N LYS A 130 25.43 -10.05 -7.55
CA LYS A 130 26.72 -10.10 -8.27
C LYS A 130 27.90 -9.54 -7.48
N PHE A 131 27.67 -8.54 -6.62
CA PHE A 131 28.72 -7.91 -5.81
C PHE A 131 28.75 -8.40 -4.36
N SER A 132 28.17 -9.58 -4.12
CA SER A 132 28.15 -10.30 -2.83
C SER A 132 27.56 -9.47 -1.69
N MET A 133 26.53 -8.66 -1.99
CA MET A 133 25.83 -7.85 -0.99
C MET A 133 24.74 -8.67 -0.29
N GLY A 134 25.14 -9.57 0.63
CA GLY A 134 24.22 -10.25 1.55
C GLY A 134 23.03 -11.00 0.91
N SER A 135 22.02 -11.29 1.72
CA SER A 135 20.77 -11.92 1.25
C SER A 135 19.80 -10.86 0.74
N VAL A 136 19.60 -10.78 -0.58
CA VAL A 136 18.62 -9.89 -1.21
C VAL A 136 17.41 -10.68 -1.68
N ALA A 137 16.22 -10.24 -1.27
CA ALA A 137 14.95 -10.79 -1.75
C ALA A 137 14.18 -9.71 -2.54
N VAL A 138 13.35 -10.16 -3.47
CA VAL A 138 12.42 -9.30 -4.22
C VAL A 138 11.02 -9.73 -3.86
N LEU A 139 10.23 -8.79 -3.33
CA LEU A 139 8.81 -8.97 -3.06
C LEU A 139 8.01 -8.21 -4.12
N ASN A 140 7.10 -8.88 -4.83
CA ASN A 140 6.21 -8.27 -5.79
C ASN A 140 4.86 -9.02 -5.83
N TYR A 141 3.85 -8.42 -6.44
CA TYR A 141 2.47 -8.93 -6.46
C TYR A 141 2.27 -10.16 -7.35
N GLU A 142 3.18 -10.45 -8.29
CA GLU A 142 3.11 -11.64 -9.16
C GLU A 142 3.59 -12.91 -8.45
N LEU A 143 4.30 -12.77 -7.32
CA LEU A 143 4.75 -13.93 -6.54
C LEU A 143 3.57 -14.65 -5.86
N PRO A 144 3.55 -16.01 -5.89
CA PRO A 144 2.58 -16.78 -5.13
C PRO A 144 2.57 -16.39 -3.66
N PHE A 145 1.40 -16.46 -3.03
CA PHE A 145 1.20 -16.07 -1.64
C PHE A 145 2.24 -16.69 -0.68
N LEU A 146 2.49 -17.99 -0.80
CA LEU A 146 3.46 -18.70 0.05
C LEU A 146 4.90 -18.19 -0.14
N SER A 147 5.29 -17.83 -1.37
CA SER A 147 6.61 -17.27 -1.66
C SER A 147 6.77 -15.88 -1.04
N ARG A 148 5.72 -15.05 -1.10
CA ARG A 148 5.71 -13.74 -0.43
C ARG A 148 5.87 -13.89 1.08
N ASN A 149 5.18 -14.85 1.68
CA ASN A 149 5.22 -15.10 3.12
C ASN A 149 6.55 -15.70 3.62
N GLN A 150 7.42 -16.20 2.73
CA GLN A 150 8.77 -16.65 3.10
C GLN A 150 9.80 -15.51 3.08
N ILE A 151 9.47 -14.39 2.44
CA ILE A 151 10.36 -13.22 2.31
C ILE A 151 10.18 -12.25 3.47
N ILE A 152 8.94 -12.10 3.95
CA ILE A 152 8.54 -11.24 5.08
C ILE A 152 8.83 -11.97 6.39
#